data_AF-A0A834FCI0-F1
#
_entry.id   AF-A0A834FCI0-F1
#
_cell.length_a   1.000
_cell.length_b   1.000
_cell.length_c   1.000
_cell.angle_alpha   90.00
_cell.angle_beta   90.00
_cell.angle_gamma   90.00
#
_symmetry.space_group_name_H-M   'P 1'
#
loop_
_entity.id
_entity.type
_entity.pdbx_description
1 polymer ?
#
loop_
_entity_poly.entity_id
_entity_poly.type
_entity_poly.pdbx_seq_one_letter_code
_entity_poly.pdbx_strand_id
1 'polypeptide(L)'
;MRQDGKGPVFNLLLKMAAKYPKAKIYAITREKMEDCDNVFQNETGKNRRKTGAFLSTGFFTMILAMDMCDSITVFGMIDNNHCSRANRSVVPYHYYEQNRVSECRMYQVHESTRRGGHRFITEKLIYARWATRHNIQFKHPSWNL
;
A
#
# COMPACT_ATOMS: atom_id res chain seq x y z
N MET A 1 -12.51 10.68 3.01
CA MET A 1 -12.69 11.91 2.21
C MET A 1 -13.94 12.63 2.71
N ARG A 2 -13.98 13.97 2.67
CA ARG A 2 -15.19 14.72 3.04
C ARG A 2 -16.29 14.50 1.99
N GLN A 3 -17.52 14.26 2.45
CA GLN A 3 -18.70 14.05 1.59
C GLN A 3 -19.74 15.17 1.75
N ASP A 4 -19.42 16.20 2.53
CA ASP A 4 -20.26 17.35 2.88
C ASP A 4 -20.36 18.42 1.76
N GLY A 5 -20.11 18.03 0.51
CA GLY A 5 -20.03 18.94 -0.63
C GLY A 5 -18.79 19.85 -0.64
N LYS A 6 -17.92 19.82 0.38
CA LYS A 6 -16.69 20.63 0.45
C LYS A 6 -15.42 19.82 0.18
N GLY A 7 -15.56 18.55 -0.21
CA GLY A 7 -14.45 17.67 -0.58
C GLY A 7 -14.14 17.71 -2.08
N PRO A 8 -13.13 18.45 -2.55
CA PRO A 8 -12.89 18.64 -3.99
C PRO A 8 -12.67 17.32 -4.73
N VAL A 9 -11.91 16.39 -4.16
CA VAL A 9 -11.65 15.07 -4.76
C VAL A 9 -12.91 14.21 -4.82
N PHE A 10 -13.67 14.14 -3.72
CA PHE A 10 -14.91 13.35 -3.68
C PHE A 10 -15.96 13.89 -4.66
N ASN A 11 -16.13 15.21 -4.71
CA ASN A 11 -17.03 15.86 -5.64
C ASN A 11 -16.63 15.62 -7.10
N LEU A 12 -15.33 15.63 -7.41
CA LEU A 12 -14.84 15.28 -8.74
C LEU A 12 -15.14 13.81 -9.09
N LEU A 13 -14.88 12.88 -8.17
CA LEU A 13 -15.18 11.47 -8.37
C LEU A 13 -16.69 11.22 -8.58
N LEU A 14 -17.56 11.92 -7.85
CA LEU A 14 -19.01 11.86 -8.07
C LEU A 14 -19.41 12.32 -9.47
N LYS A 15 -18.84 13.43 -9.95
CA LYS A 15 -19.06 13.90 -11.33
C LYS A 15 -18.59 12.87 -12.36
N MET A 16 -17.43 12.26 -12.13
CA MET A 16 -16.90 11.22 -13.01
C MET A 16 -17.78 9.96 -13.01
N ALA A 17 -18.30 9.55 -11.84
CA ALA A 17 -19.20 8.41 -11.72
C ALA A 17 -20.51 8.64 -12.46
N ALA A 18 -21.07 9.86 -12.37
CA ALA A 18 -22.27 10.24 -13.12
C ALA A 18 -22.00 10.30 -14.64
N LYS A 19 -20.84 10.83 -15.05
CA LYS A 19 -20.47 10.94 -16.47
C LYS A 19 -20.16 9.58 -17.11
N TYR A 20 -19.59 8.65 -16.35
CA TYR A 20 -19.15 7.35 -16.85
C TYR A 20 -19.72 6.19 -16.01
N PRO A 21 -21.04 5.93 -16.08
CA PRO A 21 -21.69 4.93 -15.24
C PRO A 21 -21.15 3.51 -15.46
N LYS A 22 -20.70 3.20 -16.68
CA LYS A 22 -20.08 1.91 -17.02
C LYS A 22 -18.70 1.69 -16.37
N ALA A 23 -18.02 2.76 -15.93
CA ALA A 23 -16.69 2.65 -15.33
C ALA A 23 -16.71 2.13 -13.89
N LYS A 24 -17.88 2.06 -13.24
CA LYS A 24 -18.07 1.57 -11.85
C LYS A 24 -17.02 2.11 -10.87
N ILE A 25 -17.16 3.39 -10.53
CA ILE A 25 -16.21 4.08 -9.63
C ILE A 25 -16.60 3.83 -8.18
N TYR A 26 -15.65 3.36 -7.36
CA TYR A 26 -15.85 3.08 -5.94
C TYR A 26 -14.92 3.95 -5.06
N ALA A 27 -15.34 4.14 -3.82
CA ALA A 27 -14.53 4.77 -2.78
C ALA A 27 -14.55 3.90 -1.53
N ILE A 28 -13.38 3.78 -0.89
CA ILE A 28 -13.30 3.09 0.41
C ILE A 28 -14.13 3.85 1.45
N THR A 29 -14.91 3.11 2.24
CA THR A 29 -15.75 3.69 3.29
C THR A 29 -14.89 4.20 4.44
N ARG A 30 -15.46 5.08 5.27
CA ARG A 30 -14.76 5.57 6.47
C ARG A 30 -14.47 4.44 7.46
N GLU A 31 -15.44 3.57 7.66
CA GLU A 31 -15.30 2.37 8.49
C GLU A 31 -14.15 1.49 8.00
N LYS A 32 -14.11 1.15 6.70
CA LYS A 32 -13.03 0.33 6.17
C LYS A 32 -11.65 1.01 6.24
N MET A 33 -11.59 2.35 6.14
CA MET A 33 -10.36 3.09 6.42
C MET A 33 -9.92 2.97 7.89
N GLU A 34 -10.86 3.01 8.84
CA GLU A 34 -10.61 2.80 10.26
C GLU A 34 -10.17 1.35 10.54
N ASP A 35 -10.77 0.37 9.88
CA ASP A 35 -10.35 -1.03 9.98
C ASP A 35 -8.91 -1.23 9.49
N CYS A 36 -8.53 -0.62 8.35
CA CYS A 36 -7.15 -0.69 7.86
C CYS A 36 -6.17 -0.05 8.86
N ASP A 37 -6.56 1.05 9.52
CA ASP A 37 -5.78 1.67 10.58
C ASP A 37 -5.59 0.71 11.78
N ASN A 38 -6.66 0.01 12.16
CA ASN A 38 -6.66 -0.96 13.27
C ASN A 38 -5.79 -2.18 12.95
N VAL A 39 -5.91 -2.73 11.73
CA VAL A 39 -5.07 -3.84 11.26
C VAL A 39 -3.59 -3.45 11.34
N PHE A 40 -3.22 -2.27 10.84
CA PHE A 40 -1.83 -1.80 10.94
C PHE A 40 -1.37 -1.64 12.39
N GLN A 41 -2.22 -1.10 13.27
CA GLN A 41 -1.90 -0.96 14.68
C GLN A 41 -1.72 -2.32 15.35
N ASN A 42 -2.56 -3.30 15.05
CA ASN A 42 -2.45 -4.66 15.61
C ASN A 42 -1.18 -5.37 15.13
N GLU A 43 -0.80 -5.17 13.86
CA GLU A 43 0.41 -5.76 13.27
C GLU A 43 1.72 -5.13 13.76
N THR A 44 1.69 -3.91 14.27
CA THR A 44 2.91 -3.13 14.58
C THR A 44 2.99 -2.63 16.02
N GLY A 45 1.89 -2.67 16.77
CA GLY A 45 1.72 -1.98 18.04
C GLY A 45 1.67 -0.45 17.94
N LYS A 46 1.70 0.13 16.73
CA LYS A 46 1.83 1.58 16.51
C LYS A 46 0.55 2.17 15.95
N ASN A 47 -0.01 3.14 16.68
CA ASN A 47 -1.13 3.91 16.15
C ASN A 47 -0.66 4.85 15.04
N ARG A 48 -1.10 4.59 13.81
CA ARG A 48 -0.74 5.37 12.63
C ARG A 48 -1.09 6.86 12.76
N ARG A 49 -2.29 7.19 13.25
CA ARG A 49 -2.76 8.58 13.36
C ARG A 49 -1.93 9.37 14.37
N LYS A 50 -1.54 8.75 15.49
CA LYS A 50 -0.65 9.36 16.49
C LYS A 50 0.77 9.57 15.97
N THR A 51 1.28 8.61 15.20
CA THR A 51 2.63 8.69 14.63
C THR A 51 2.70 9.59 13.39
N GLY A 52 1.58 9.87 12.75
CA GLY A 52 1.50 10.67 11.52
C GLY A 52 1.99 9.92 10.28
N ALA A 53 2.00 8.59 10.32
CA ALA A 53 2.31 7.75 9.16
C ALA A 53 1.11 7.64 8.21
N PHE A 54 1.37 7.35 6.95
CA PHE A 54 0.35 7.00 5.96
C PHE A 54 0.49 5.55 5.54
N LEU A 55 -0.62 4.82 5.41
CA LEU A 55 -0.61 3.51 4.76
C LEU A 55 -0.47 3.73 3.25
N SER A 56 0.31 2.89 2.59
CA SER A 56 0.38 2.93 1.13
C SER A 56 -0.94 2.45 0.52
N THR A 57 -1.21 2.87 -0.72
CA THR A 57 -2.30 2.27 -1.51
C THR A 57 -2.17 0.75 -1.59
N GLY A 58 -0.93 0.24 -1.68
CA GLY A 58 -0.65 -1.20 -1.67
C GLY A 58 -1.19 -1.91 -0.42
N PHE A 59 -1.11 -1.28 0.76
CA PHE A 59 -1.65 -1.86 1.99
C PHE A 59 -3.17 -1.98 1.97
N PHE A 60 -3.86 -0.93 1.51
CA PHE A 60 -5.31 -0.99 1.32
C PHE A 60 -5.69 -2.06 0.29
N THR A 61 -4.93 -2.17 -0.81
CA THR A 61 -5.16 -3.17 -1.85
C THR A 61 -4.95 -4.59 -1.33
N MET A 62 -3.93 -4.84 -0.51
CA MET A 62 -3.69 -6.17 0.07
C MET A 62 -4.85 -6.59 0.99
N ILE A 63 -5.34 -5.68 1.84
CA ILE A 63 -6.53 -5.97 2.68
C ILE A 63 -7.75 -6.26 1.81
N LEU A 64 -8.02 -5.42 0.80
CA LEU A 64 -9.13 -5.63 -0.11
C LEU A 64 -9.05 -6.98 -0.83
N ALA A 65 -7.87 -7.36 -1.31
CA ALA A 65 -7.65 -8.63 -1.98
C ALA A 65 -7.88 -9.83 -1.03
N MET A 66 -7.47 -9.73 0.25
CA MET A 66 -7.74 -10.77 1.25
C MET A 66 -9.23 -10.91 1.56
N ASP A 67 -10.01 -9.84 1.47
CA ASP A 67 -11.47 -9.90 1.67
C ASP A 67 -12.22 -10.49 0.45
N MET A 68 -11.63 -10.40 -0.75
CA MET A 68 -12.32 -10.68 -2.02
C MET A 68 -11.83 -11.92 -2.77
N CYS A 69 -10.69 -12.49 -2.40
CA CYS A 69 -10.03 -13.54 -3.19
C CYS A 69 -9.60 -14.72 -2.32
N ASP A 70 -9.83 -15.94 -2.82
CA ASP A 70 -9.35 -17.18 -2.17
C ASP A 70 -7.82 -17.36 -2.30
N SER A 71 -7.22 -16.75 -3.33
CA SER A 71 -5.78 -16.75 -3.58
C SER A 71 -5.33 -15.44 -4.20
N ILE A 72 -4.12 -15.01 -3.84
CA ILE A 72 -3.57 -13.71 -4.24
C ILE A 72 -2.18 -13.93 -4.83
N THR A 73 -1.93 -13.42 -6.04
CA THR A 73 -0.59 -13.37 -6.61
C THR A 73 -0.17 -11.92 -6.80
N VAL A 74 0.93 -11.53 -6.16
CA VAL A 74 1.48 -10.18 -6.18
C VAL A 74 2.70 -10.14 -7.10
N PHE A 75 2.72 -9.17 -8.01
CA PHE A 75 3.81 -8.96 -8.97
C PHE A 75 4.55 -7.66 -8.71
N GLY A 76 5.85 -7.63 -9.01
CA GLY A 76 6.64 -6.40 -8.98
C GLY A 76 6.85 -5.82 -7.58
N MET A 77 6.83 -6.66 -6.56
CA MET A 77 7.05 -6.24 -5.18
C MET A 77 8.31 -6.92 -4.62
N ILE A 78 9.29 -6.13 -4.20
CA ILE A 78 10.47 -6.65 -3.48
C ILE A 78 10.13 -6.96 -2.01
N ASP A 79 10.87 -7.88 -1.40
CA ASP A 79 10.74 -8.18 0.03
C ASP A 79 11.32 -7.07 0.93
N ASN A 80 11.02 -7.12 2.23
CA ASN A 80 11.44 -6.11 3.21
C ASN A 80 12.97 -6.00 3.39
N ASN A 81 13.75 -7.03 3.05
CA ASN A 81 15.19 -7.07 3.25
C ASN A 81 15.97 -6.69 1.97
N HIS A 82 15.32 -6.69 0.81
CA HIS A 82 15.96 -6.43 -0.49
C HIS A 82 16.83 -5.17 -0.48
N CYS A 83 16.32 -4.06 0.07
CA CYS A 83 17.05 -2.78 0.11
C CYS A 83 18.23 -2.72 1.08
N SER A 84 18.40 -3.74 1.93
CA SER A 84 19.53 -3.86 2.85
C SER A 84 20.59 -4.85 2.35
N ARG A 85 20.31 -5.63 1.30
CA ARG A 85 21.26 -6.58 0.70
C ARG A 85 22.38 -5.84 -0.05
N ALA A 86 23.61 -6.36 0.07
CA ALA A 86 24.80 -5.78 -0.56
C ALA A 86 24.75 -5.84 -2.10
N ASN A 87 24.45 -7.01 -2.67
CA ASN A 87 24.41 -7.22 -4.13
C ASN A 87 22.99 -7.06 -4.72
N ARG A 88 22.24 -6.05 -4.27
CA ARG A 88 20.88 -5.81 -4.76
C ARG A 88 20.89 -5.12 -6.13
N SER A 89 19.89 -5.42 -6.96
CA SER A 89 19.63 -4.66 -8.19
C SER A 89 19.14 -3.26 -7.84
N VAL A 90 19.71 -2.23 -8.47
CA VAL A 90 19.21 -0.86 -8.36
C VAL A 90 18.30 -0.58 -9.55
N VAL A 91 17.01 -0.43 -9.28
CA VAL A 91 15.97 -0.20 -10.29
C VAL A 91 15.22 1.11 -10.01
N PRO A 92 14.53 1.68 -11.01
CA PRO A 92 13.70 2.87 -10.83
C PRO A 92 12.52 2.57 -9.90
N TYR A 93 11.99 3.58 -9.21
CA TYR A 93 10.85 3.39 -8.31
C TYR A 93 9.58 2.90 -9.02
N HIS A 94 9.36 3.34 -10.26
CA HIS A 94 8.28 2.86 -11.11
C HIS A 94 8.84 2.29 -12.41
N TYR A 95 8.27 1.17 -12.87
CA TYR A 95 8.71 0.50 -14.10
C TYR A 95 8.50 1.33 -15.38
N TYR A 96 7.60 2.32 -15.34
CA TYR A 96 7.25 3.17 -16.49
C TYR A 96 7.96 4.53 -16.49
N GLU A 97 8.69 4.88 -15.42
CA GLU A 97 9.34 6.19 -15.31
C GLU A 97 10.83 6.11 -15.70
N GLN A 98 11.29 7.07 -16.51
CA GLN A 98 12.66 7.18 -16.99
C GLN A 98 13.64 7.81 -15.97
N ASN A 99 13.59 7.39 -14.70
CA ASN A 99 14.58 7.69 -13.64
C ASN A 99 14.57 9.09 -13.01
N ARG A 100 13.83 9.23 -11.89
CA ARG A 100 14.14 10.30 -10.91
C ARG A 100 14.65 9.76 -9.58
N VAL A 101 14.10 8.65 -9.07
CA VAL A 101 14.44 8.09 -7.76
C VAL A 101 14.47 6.57 -7.86
N SER A 102 15.48 5.92 -7.25
CA SER A 102 15.53 4.46 -7.17
C SER A 102 14.49 3.94 -6.18
N GLU A 103 13.99 2.72 -6.41
CA GLU A 103 12.97 2.09 -5.56
C GLU A 103 13.38 2.11 -4.07
N CYS A 104 14.59 1.64 -3.77
CA CYS A 104 15.08 1.61 -2.39
C CYS A 104 15.25 3.00 -1.77
N ARG A 105 15.67 4.01 -2.54
CA ARG A 105 15.79 5.38 -2.00
C ARG A 105 14.41 5.93 -1.63
N MET A 106 13.40 5.71 -2.47
CA MET A 106 12.02 6.10 -2.17
C MET A 106 11.55 5.43 -0.88
N TYR A 107 11.76 4.12 -0.75
CA TYR A 107 11.33 3.36 0.41
C TYR A 107 12.00 3.82 1.71
N GLN A 108 13.32 3.99 1.70
CA GLN A 108 14.07 4.41 2.89
C GLN A 108 13.69 5.82 3.36
N VAL A 109 13.49 6.77 2.43
CA VAL A 109 13.08 8.13 2.77
C VAL A 109 11.69 8.13 3.40
N HIS A 110 10.73 7.43 2.80
CA HIS A 110 9.37 7.37 3.36
C HIS A 110 9.33 6.63 4.70
N GLU A 111 10.05 5.51 4.82
CA GLU A 111 10.09 4.71 6.06
C GLU A 111 10.60 5.53 7.25
N SER A 112 11.69 6.28 7.05
CA SER A 112 12.33 7.10 8.09
C SER A 112 11.64 8.45 8.35
N THR A 113 10.79 8.92 7.43
CA THR A 113 10.08 10.20 7.58
C THR A 113 9.12 10.17 8.77
N ARG A 114 9.33 11.10 9.71
CA ARG A 114 8.60 11.17 10.98
C ARG A 114 7.09 11.36 10.81
N ARG A 115 6.66 12.22 9.88
CA ARG A 115 5.24 12.49 9.56
C ARG A 115 5.07 12.64 8.06
N GLY A 116 4.00 12.11 7.49
CA GLY A 116 3.75 12.18 6.04
C GLY A 116 4.32 11.03 5.23
N GLY A 117 5.26 10.27 5.81
CA GLY A 117 5.86 9.11 5.15
C GLY A 117 4.95 7.88 5.14
N HIS A 118 5.16 7.04 4.12
CA HIS A 118 4.65 5.68 4.11
C HIS A 118 5.55 4.77 4.92
N ARG A 119 5.05 3.60 5.30
CA ARG A 119 5.83 2.60 6.02
C ARG A 119 6.10 1.39 5.13
N PHE A 120 6.64 1.64 3.94
CA PHE A 120 6.80 0.64 2.88
C PHE A 120 7.57 -0.62 3.30
N ILE A 121 8.61 -0.49 4.13
CA ILE A 121 9.41 -1.63 4.60
C ILE A 121 8.64 -2.36 5.71
N THR A 122 8.03 -1.62 6.65
CA THR A 122 7.17 -2.21 7.67
C THR A 122 5.98 -2.94 7.06
N GLU A 123 5.32 -2.38 6.05
CA GLU A 123 4.21 -3.00 5.35
C GLU A 123 4.64 -4.31 4.66
N LYS A 124 5.81 -4.36 4.04
CA LYS A 124 6.35 -5.60 3.47
C LYS A 124 6.63 -6.67 4.53
N LEU A 125 7.10 -6.29 5.72
CA LEU A 125 7.23 -7.21 6.85
C LEU A 125 5.88 -7.79 7.28
N ILE A 126 4.82 -6.99 7.23
CA ILE A 126 3.45 -7.44 7.49
C ILE A 126 3.01 -8.42 6.41
N TYR A 127 3.23 -8.11 5.13
CA TYR A 127 2.83 -8.97 4.02
C TYR A 127 3.54 -10.33 4.04
N ALA A 128 4.81 -10.37 4.45
CA ALA A 128 5.54 -11.62 4.63
C ALA A 128 4.84 -12.52 5.68
N ARG A 129 4.38 -11.94 6.80
CA ARG A 129 3.60 -12.68 7.82
C ARG A 129 2.23 -13.09 7.32
N TRP A 130 1.55 -12.26 6.54
CA TRP A 130 0.26 -12.63 5.97
C TRP A 130 0.39 -13.79 4.98
N ALA A 131 1.46 -13.80 4.18
CA ALA A 131 1.70 -14.87 3.22
C ALA A 131 2.00 -16.24 3.84
N THR A 132 2.37 -16.31 5.12
CA THR A 132 2.48 -17.61 5.84
C THR A 132 1.14 -18.11 6.40
N ARG A 133 0.10 -17.26 6.43
CA ARG A 133 -1.22 -17.56 6.99
C ARG A 133 -2.34 -17.59 5.95
N HIS A 134 -2.10 -16.97 4.80
CA HIS A 134 -3.04 -16.82 3.69
C HIS A 134 -2.39 -17.31 2.40
N ASN A 135 -3.19 -17.64 1.40
CA ASN A 135 -2.70 -18.09 0.09
C ASN A 135 -2.22 -16.90 -0.77
N ILE A 136 -1.08 -16.31 -0.37
CA ILE A 136 -0.47 -15.15 -1.01
C ILE A 136 0.89 -15.55 -1.58
N GLN A 137 1.08 -15.34 -2.88
CA GLN A 137 2.34 -15.64 -3.57
C GLN A 137 2.93 -14.36 -4.16
N PHE A 138 4.24 -14.19 -4.01
CA PHE A 138 4.98 -13.10 -4.66
C PHE A 138 5.75 -13.65 -5.86
N LYS A 139 5.62 -12.98 -7.00
CA LYS A 139 6.28 -13.36 -8.25
C LYS A 139 6.96 -12.16 -8.89
N HIS A 140 8.14 -12.40 -9.46
CA HIS A 140 8.95 -11.40 -10.17
C HIS A 140 9.15 -10.11 -9.35
N PRO A 141 9.89 -10.18 -8.22
CA PRO A 141 10.64 -11.32 -7.71
C PRO A 141 9.84 -12.24 -6.79
N SER A 142 10.28 -13.50 -6.65
CA SER A 142 9.78 -14.41 -5.62
C SER A 142 10.37 -14.05 -4.25
N TRP A 143 9.54 -14.11 -3.22
CA TRP A 143 9.97 -13.89 -1.84
C TRP A 143 10.41 -15.21 -1.20
N ASN A 144 11.43 -15.13 -0.36
CA ASN A 144 11.80 -16.21 0.56
C ASN A 144 11.18 -15.88 1.93
N LEU A 145 10.15 -16.64 2.31
CA LEU A 145 9.29 -16.39 3.47
C LEU A 145 9.73 -17.20 4.69
#